data_AF-A0A3P7LGM4-F1
#
_entry.id   AF-A0A3P7LGM4-F1
#
_cell.length_a   1.000
_cell.length_b   1.000
_cell.length_c   1.000
_cell.angle_alpha   90.00
_cell.angle_beta   90.00
_cell.angle_gamma   90.00
#
_symmetry.space_group_name_H-M   'P 1'
#
loop_
_entity.id
_entity.type
_entity.pdbx_description
1 polymer ?
#
loop_
_entity_poly.entity_id
_entity_poly.type
_entity_poly.pdbx_seq_one_letter_code
_entity_poly.pdbx_strand_id
1 'polypeptide(L)'
;MIRVISHNFIKKRLEMELVPGDVFIVPAHGGLLQCDAVLMNGTAIVNESMLTGESVPITKVALTGVHDDEEDECFSFEKHSKHILYCGTLILQTRYYHGKQVKAIVLRTAYSTLKGQLVRSIMYPKPIDFRFTKDLFKVSGKTDTLISKYARFLFLFFS
;
A
#
# COMPACT_ATOMS: atom_id res chain seq x y z
N MET A 1 19.43 7.63 6.63
CA MET A 1 19.66 7.36 8.07
C MET A 1 18.54 8.02 8.86
N ILE A 2 17.77 7.22 9.60
CA ILE A 2 16.66 7.68 10.43
C ILE A 2 17.07 7.71 11.91
N ARG A 3 16.49 8.64 12.68
CA ARG A 3 16.70 8.76 14.13
C ARG A 3 15.62 7.96 14.87
N VAL A 4 16.01 6.86 15.48
CA VAL A 4 15.14 5.96 16.25
C VAL A 4 15.30 6.25 17.75
N ILE A 5 14.21 6.21 18.50
CA ILE A 5 14.17 6.40 19.95
C ILE A 5 14.10 5.03 20.61
N SER A 6 15.08 4.70 21.44
CA SER A 6 15.15 3.43 22.18
C SER A 6 15.63 3.70 23.61
N HIS A 7 14.83 3.33 24.61
CA HIS A 7 15.11 3.56 26.04
C HIS A 7 15.50 5.02 26.36
N ASN A 8 14.77 6.01 25.83
CA ASN A 8 15.06 7.45 25.94
C ASN A 8 16.37 7.93 25.27
N PHE A 9 17.08 7.06 24.54
CA PHE A 9 18.24 7.44 23.73
C PHE A 9 17.87 7.54 22.26
N ILE A 10 18.40 8.56 21.58
CA ILE A 10 18.28 8.71 20.12
C ILE A 10 19.46 7.99 19.47
N LYS A 11 19.15 6.94 18.70
CA LYS A 11 20.11 6.18 17.89
C LYS A 11 19.86 6.44 16.42
N LYS A 12 20.93 6.54 15.62
CA LYS A 12 20.80 6.56 14.15
C LYS A 12 20.80 5.12 13.65
N ARG A 13 19.83 4.77 12.81
CA ARG A 13 19.74 3.46 12.13
C ARG A 13 19.52 3.66 10.64
N LEU A 14 19.78 2.61 9.88
CA LEU A 14 19.35 2.54 8.48
C LEU A 14 17.85 2.28 8.42
N GLU A 15 17.19 2.77 7.36
CA GLU A 15 15.75 2.57 7.19
C GLU A 15 15.38 1.09 7.04
N MET A 16 16.28 0.29 6.45
CA MET A 16 16.15 -1.16 6.30
C MET A 16 16.28 -1.97 7.59
N GLU A 17 16.86 -1.39 8.65
CA GLU A 17 17.03 -2.05 9.96
C GLU A 17 15.85 -1.79 10.90
N LEU A 18 14.87 -0.99 10.46
CA LEU A 18 13.67 -0.72 11.24
C LEU A 18 12.85 -2.00 11.40
N VAL A 19 12.34 -2.19 12.61
CA VAL A 19 11.41 -3.27 12.95
C VAL A 19 10.08 -2.69 13.40
N PRO A 20 8.96 -3.41 13.20
CA PRO A 20 7.67 -3.03 13.78
C PRO A 20 7.79 -2.77 15.28
N GLY A 21 7.20 -1.67 15.74
CA GLY A 21 7.27 -1.20 17.13
C GLY A 21 8.38 -0.18 17.41
N ASP A 22 9.36 -0.01 16.52
CA ASP A 22 10.35 1.06 16.67
C ASP A 22 9.68 2.44 16.55
N VAL A 23 10.04 3.36 17.44
CA VAL A 23 9.61 4.76 17.38
C VAL A 23 10.73 5.58 16.76
N PHE A 24 10.43 6.36 15.72
CA PHE A 24 11.41 7.22 15.06
C PHE A 24 10.92 8.65 14.92
N ILE A 25 11.89 9.55 14.72
CA ILE A 25 11.65 10.97 14.52
C ILE A 25 11.48 11.20 13.03
N VAL A 26 10.32 11.72 12.65
CA VAL A 26 10.00 12.05 11.26
C VAL A 26 10.83 13.29 10.87
N PRO A 27 11.56 13.25 9.74
CA PRO A 27 12.37 14.38 9.30
C PRO A 27 11.53 15.62 9.02
N ALA A 28 12.08 16.80 9.34
CA ALA A 28 11.39 18.09 9.22
C ALA A 28 10.92 18.40 7.80
N HIS A 29 11.81 18.15 6.85
CA HIS A 29 11.71 18.49 5.46
C HIS A 29 12.48 17.47 4.66
N GLY A 30 11.85 16.94 3.62
CA GLY A 30 12.46 15.89 2.79
C GLY A 30 12.57 14.55 3.53
N GLY A 31 12.54 13.48 2.76
CA GLY A 31 12.72 12.13 3.26
C GLY A 31 11.70 11.17 2.65
N LEU A 32 12.18 10.11 2.05
CA LEU A 32 11.34 9.03 1.54
C LEU A 32 11.14 8.01 2.64
N LEU A 33 9.89 7.68 2.96
CA LEU A 33 9.58 6.65 3.95
C LEU A 33 9.72 5.26 3.32
N GLN A 34 10.43 4.34 3.99
CA GLN A 34 10.59 2.94 3.56
C GLN A 34 9.80 1.93 4.41
N CYS A 35 8.95 2.40 5.30
CA CYS A 35 8.09 1.59 6.15
C CYS A 35 6.68 2.18 6.19
N ASP A 36 5.71 1.40 6.66
CA ASP A 36 4.41 1.96 7.05
C ASP A 36 4.49 2.30 8.54
N ALA A 37 4.12 3.52 8.89
CA ALA A 37 4.21 4.03 10.25
C ALA A 37 2.99 4.89 10.61
N VAL A 38 2.57 4.89 11.86
CA VAL A 38 1.50 5.78 12.34
C VAL A 38 2.09 6.96 13.09
N LEU A 39 1.59 8.15 12.79
CA LEU A 39 1.98 9.39 13.47
C LEU A 39 1.47 9.38 14.91
N MET A 40 2.38 9.59 15.86
CA MET A 40 2.02 9.67 17.29
C MET A 40 1.73 11.09 17.74
N ASN A 41 2.35 12.08 17.11
CA ASN A 41 2.18 13.50 17.42
C ASN A 41 2.50 14.35 16.18
N GLY A 42 1.99 15.58 16.14
CA GLY A 42 2.25 16.48 15.01
C GLY A 42 1.34 16.22 13.79
N THR A 43 1.64 16.96 12.73
CA THR A 43 1.10 16.68 11.39
C THR A 43 2.24 16.56 10.39
N ALA A 44 2.02 15.78 9.34
CA ALA A 44 2.98 15.63 8.24
C ALA A 44 2.27 15.89 6.91
N ILE A 45 2.84 16.77 6.11
CA ILE A 45 2.45 16.99 4.72
C ILE A 45 3.32 16.07 3.87
N VAL A 46 2.67 15.15 3.17
CA VAL A 46 3.33 14.09 2.40
C VAL A 46 2.83 14.06 0.97
N ASN A 47 3.65 13.52 0.08
CA ASN A 47 3.27 13.18 -1.28
C ASN A 47 3.12 11.65 -1.37
N GLU A 48 1.91 11.18 -1.67
CA GLU A 48 1.58 9.76 -1.81
C GLU A 48 1.50 9.28 -3.26
N SER A 49 1.99 10.07 -4.22
CA SER A 49 1.92 9.77 -5.65
C SER A 49 2.50 8.42 -6.05
N MET A 50 3.49 7.91 -5.32
CA MET A 50 4.05 6.58 -5.57
C MET A 50 3.07 5.43 -5.30
N LEU A 51 2.04 5.66 -4.47
CA LEU A 51 1.05 4.67 -4.09
C LEU A 51 -0.30 4.89 -4.79
N THR A 52 -0.77 6.14 -4.86
CA THR A 52 -2.08 6.48 -5.39
C THR A 52 -2.05 6.95 -6.84
N GLY A 53 -0.89 7.39 -7.34
CA GLY A 53 -0.76 8.05 -8.63
C GLY A 53 -1.23 9.51 -8.63
N GLU A 54 -1.72 10.02 -7.50
CA GLU A 54 -2.17 11.40 -7.36
C GLU A 54 -1.00 12.30 -6.91
N SER A 55 -0.79 13.41 -7.61
CA SER A 55 0.32 14.34 -7.34
C SER A 55 -0.02 15.43 -6.32
N VAL A 56 -1.20 15.38 -5.70
CA VAL A 56 -1.66 16.36 -4.72
C VAL A 56 -1.09 16.03 -3.33
N PRO A 57 -0.44 16.98 -2.63
CA PRO A 57 0.01 16.77 -1.27
C PRO A 57 -1.15 16.50 -0.31
N ILE A 58 -0.98 15.50 0.56
CA ILE A 58 -1.97 15.12 1.58
C ILE A 58 -1.40 15.43 2.96
N THR A 59 -2.25 15.97 3.84
CA THR A 59 -1.89 16.20 5.24
C THR A 59 -2.33 15.02 6.09
N LYS A 60 -1.37 14.39 6.77
CA LYS A 60 -1.58 13.31 7.75
C LYS A 60 -1.54 13.89 9.15
N VAL A 61 -2.45 13.43 10.00
CA VAL A 61 -2.60 13.91 11.37
C VAL A 61 -2.26 12.82 12.36
N ALA A 62 -1.65 13.17 13.49
CA ALA A 62 -1.36 12.19 14.52
C ALA A 62 -2.61 11.45 14.98
N LEU A 63 -2.44 10.19 15.35
CA LEU A 63 -3.44 9.44 16.08
C LEU A 63 -3.45 10.01 17.51
N THR A 64 -4.24 11.07 17.72
CA THR A 64 -4.60 11.51 19.07
C THR A 64 -5.46 10.42 19.68
N GLY A 65 -5.04 9.89 20.82
CA GLY A 65 -5.88 8.97 21.58
C GLY A 65 -7.22 9.65 21.81
N VAL A 66 -8.25 9.06 21.19
CA VAL A 66 -9.63 8.98 21.64
C VAL A 66 -10.11 10.24 22.37
N HIS A 67 -10.91 11.07 21.67
CA HIS A 67 -11.96 11.79 22.41
C HIS A 67 -12.82 10.71 23.08
N ASP A 68 -13.02 10.85 24.40
CA ASP A 68 -13.59 9.92 25.39
C ASP A 68 -14.97 9.27 25.08
N ASP A 69 -15.42 9.21 23.82
CA ASP A 69 -16.78 8.80 23.45
C ASP A 69 -16.89 7.50 22.62
N GLU A 70 -15.78 6.95 22.09
CA GLU A 70 -15.79 5.69 21.30
C GLU A 70 -14.65 4.74 21.70
N GLU A 71 -14.73 4.15 22.90
CA GLU A 71 -13.72 3.22 23.44
C GLU A 71 -13.66 1.83 22.75
N ASP A 72 -14.52 1.54 21.77
CA ASP A 72 -14.68 0.20 21.19
C ASP A 72 -14.21 0.02 19.73
N GLU A 73 -13.64 1.05 19.08
CA GLU A 73 -13.12 0.88 17.72
C GLU A 73 -11.69 0.32 17.70
N CYS A 74 -11.56 -0.98 17.41
CA CYS A 74 -10.28 -1.62 17.12
C CYS A 74 -9.54 -0.89 15.97
N PHE A 75 -8.25 -0.61 16.16
CA PHE A 75 -7.40 0.01 15.13
C PHE A 75 -7.41 -0.80 13.82
N SER A 76 -8.00 -0.23 12.78
CA SER A 76 -7.97 -0.75 11.41
C SER A 76 -7.23 0.18 10.46
N PHE A 77 -6.42 -0.40 9.56
CA PHE A 77 -5.63 0.30 8.55
C PHE A 77 -6.48 1.09 7.56
N GLU A 78 -7.72 0.65 7.30
CA GLU A 78 -8.63 1.31 6.35
C GLU A 78 -9.25 2.57 6.96
N LYS A 79 -9.80 2.43 8.17
CA LYS A 79 -10.42 3.53 8.93
C LYS A 79 -9.39 4.60 9.34
N HIS A 80 -8.19 4.19 9.73
CA HIS A 80 -7.15 5.09 10.26
C HIS A 80 -6.09 5.49 9.24
N SER A 81 -6.37 5.34 7.94
CA SER A 81 -5.45 5.69 6.84
C SER A 81 -4.95 7.15 6.85
N LYS A 82 -5.74 8.07 7.43
CA LYS A 82 -5.38 9.49 7.62
C LYS A 82 -4.25 9.72 8.62
N HIS A 83 -3.98 8.74 9.49
CA HIS A 83 -2.94 8.78 10.52
C HIS A 83 -1.68 8.01 10.12
N ILE A 84 -1.76 7.23 9.05
CA ILE A 84 -0.70 6.33 8.59
C ILE A 84 0.09 7.01 7.48
N LEU A 85 1.41 6.98 7.63
CA LEU A 85 2.40 7.25 6.60
C LEU A 85 2.78 5.92 5.95
N TYR A 86 2.62 5.81 4.63
CA TYR A 86 2.90 4.57 3.92
C TYR A 86 4.29 4.54 3.30
N CYS A 87 4.81 3.34 3.05
CA CYS A 87 6.07 3.14 2.35
C CYS A 87 6.03 3.69 0.92
N GLY A 88 7.02 4.50 0.54
CA GLY A 88 7.07 5.23 -0.72
C GLY A 88 6.48 6.63 -0.67
N THR A 89 5.98 7.09 0.49
CA THR A 89 5.57 8.48 0.67
C THR A 89 6.77 9.39 0.85
N LEU A 90 6.74 10.56 0.20
CA LEU A 90 7.75 11.60 0.37
C LEU A 90 7.27 12.62 1.39
N ILE A 91 8.05 12.83 2.45
CA ILE A 91 7.78 13.86 3.44
C ILE A 91 8.19 15.21 2.86
N LEU A 92 7.20 16.08 2.64
CA LEU A 92 7.44 17.44 2.18
C LEU A 92 7.76 18.34 3.37
N GLN A 93 6.93 18.26 4.41
CA GLN A 93 7.06 19.09 5.58
C GLN A 93 6.34 18.48 6.78
N THR A 94 6.95 18.48 7.95
CA THR A 94 6.26 18.20 9.21
C THR A 94 5.95 19.49 9.95
N ARG A 95 4.78 19.56 10.61
CA ARG A 95 4.45 20.65 11.53
C ARG A 95 4.45 20.13 12.96
N TYR A 96 5.24 20.79 13.78
CA TYR A 96 5.41 20.49 15.19
C TYR A 96 4.40 21.30 16.01
N TYR A 97 3.69 20.65 16.93
CA TYR A 97 2.94 21.34 17.97
C TYR A 97 3.82 21.46 19.22
N HIS A 98 3.81 22.62 19.88
CA HIS A 98 4.55 22.90 21.11
C HIS A 98 6.07 22.69 21.05
N GLY A 99 6.70 22.88 19.88
CA GLY A 99 8.14 22.73 19.71
C GLY A 99 8.68 21.30 19.86
N LYS A 100 7.80 20.29 19.93
CA LYS A 100 8.19 18.88 20.02
C LYS A 100 8.33 18.26 18.63
N GLN A 101 9.42 17.54 18.40
CA GLN A 101 9.64 16.81 17.14
C GLN A 101 8.50 15.81 16.86
N VAL A 102 8.14 15.69 15.59
CA VAL A 102 7.14 14.73 15.09
C VAL A 102 7.73 13.33 15.18
N LYS A 103 6.99 12.41 15.79
CA LYS A 103 7.36 11.02 16.00
C LYS A 103 6.32 10.12 15.36
N ALA A 104 6.79 9.00 14.85
CA ALA A 104 5.95 7.94 14.32
C ALA A 104 6.44 6.59 14.85
N ILE A 105 5.52 5.65 14.97
CA ILE A 105 5.81 4.26 15.32
C ILE A 105 5.65 3.38 14.08
N VAL A 106 6.64 2.52 13.85
CA VAL A 106 6.66 1.61 12.71
C VAL A 106 5.58 0.53 12.91
N LEU A 107 4.68 0.41 11.93
CA LEU A 107 3.66 -0.65 11.90
C LEU A 107 4.16 -1.85 11.10
N ARG A 108 4.67 -1.61 9.90
CA ARG A 108 5.05 -2.66 8.94
C ARG A 108 6.31 -2.26 8.19
N THR A 109 7.15 -3.25 7.88
CA THR A 109 8.43 -3.07 7.18
C THR A 109 8.56 -4.04 6.01
N ALA A 110 9.44 -3.71 5.06
CA ALA A 110 9.73 -4.55 3.90
C ALA A 110 8.47 -5.03 3.15
N TYR A 111 8.36 -6.32 2.86
CA TYR A 111 7.28 -6.92 2.09
C TYR A 111 5.90 -6.88 2.77
N SER A 112 5.86 -6.61 4.07
CA SER A 112 4.59 -6.51 4.81
C SER A 112 3.90 -5.15 4.61
N THR A 113 4.63 -4.14 4.13
CA THR A 113 4.07 -2.81 3.83
C THR A 113 3.03 -2.87 2.72
N LEU A 114 2.15 -1.86 2.64
CA LEU A 114 1.16 -1.75 1.57
C LEU A 114 1.82 -1.83 0.18
N LYS A 115 2.92 -1.10 -0.01
CA LYS A 115 3.73 -1.15 -1.23
C LYS A 115 4.29 -2.54 -1.50
N GLY A 116 4.84 -3.20 -0.49
CA GLY A 116 5.39 -4.55 -0.60
C GLY A 116 4.34 -5.59 -0.97
N GLN A 117 3.16 -5.50 -0.38
CA GLN A 117 2.02 -6.36 -0.68
C GLN A 117 1.52 -6.16 -2.12
N LEU A 118 1.48 -4.92 -2.60
CA LEU A 118 1.12 -4.60 -3.98
C LEU A 118 2.11 -5.23 -4.96
N VAL A 119 3.42 -5.02 -4.73
CA VAL A 119 4.49 -5.61 -5.56
C VAL A 119 4.40 -7.14 -5.57
N ARG A 120 4.15 -7.77 -4.41
CA ARG A 120 3.99 -9.23 -4.31
C ARG A 120 2.80 -9.73 -5.11
N SER A 121 1.70 -9.00 -5.10
CA SER A 121 0.48 -9.36 -5.82
C SER A 121 0.66 -9.28 -7.33
N ILE A 122 1.52 -8.38 -7.80
CA ILE A 122 1.90 -8.26 -9.22
C ILE A 122 2.86 -9.41 -9.62
N MET A 123 3.85 -9.73 -8.79
CA MET A 123 4.82 -10.80 -9.10
C MET A 123 4.24 -12.21 -8.96
N TYR A 124 3.33 -12.41 -8.00
CA TYR A 124 2.73 -13.70 -7.68
C TYR A 124 1.21 -13.55 -7.57
N PRO A 125 0.49 -13.39 -8.70
CA PRO A 125 -0.96 -13.33 -8.67
C PRO A 125 -1.51 -14.66 -8.13
N LYS A 126 -2.51 -14.60 -7.25
CA LYS A 126 -3.21 -15.80 -6.81
C LYS A 126 -3.74 -16.53 -8.05
N PRO A 127 -3.58 -17.86 -8.14
CA PRO A 127 -4.14 -18.61 -9.26
C PRO A 127 -5.66 -18.35 -9.27
N ILE A 128 -6.12 -17.66 -10.30
CA ILE A 128 -7.55 -17.46 -10.57
C ILE A 128 -8.09 -18.86 -10.86
N ASP A 129 -9.07 -19.35 -10.10
CA ASP A 129 -9.69 -20.63 -10.42
C ASP A 129 -10.19 -20.61 -11.88
N PHE A 130 -9.54 -21.41 -12.72
CA PHE A 130 -9.69 -21.52 -14.19
C PHE A 130 -11.06 -22.11 -14.60
N ARG A 131 -12.19 -21.61 -14.06
CA ARG A 131 -13.52 -21.92 -14.60
C ARG A 131 -13.79 -21.14 -15.90
N PHE A 132 -13.19 -19.96 -16.06
CA PHE A 132 -13.36 -19.14 -17.27
C PHE A 132 -12.62 -19.66 -18.51
N THR A 133 -11.49 -20.36 -18.36
CA THR A 133 -10.79 -20.91 -19.53
C THR A 133 -11.51 -22.10 -20.12
N LYS A 134 -12.22 -22.89 -19.32
CA LYS A 134 -13.04 -24.00 -19.81
C LYS A 134 -14.12 -23.52 -20.78
N ASP A 135 -14.72 -22.36 -20.51
CA ASP A 135 -15.72 -21.77 -21.39
C ASP A 135 -15.09 -21.13 -22.64
N LEU A 136 -13.91 -20.52 -22.52
CA LEU A 136 -13.16 -19.99 -23.68
C LEU A 136 -12.77 -21.10 -24.67
N PHE A 137 -12.25 -22.24 -24.17
CA PHE A 137 -11.95 -23.40 -25.02
C PHE A 137 -13.21 -24.06 -25.60
N LYS A 138 -14.34 -24.04 -24.87
CA LYS A 138 -15.62 -24.59 -25.33
C LYS A 138 -16.29 -23.71 -26.40
N VAL A 139 -16.06 -22.41 -26.39
CA VAL A 139 -16.52 -21.47 -27.43
C VAL A 139 -15.66 -21.60 -28.69
N SER A 140 -14.32 -21.66 -28.56
CA SER A 140 -13.42 -21.86 -29.70
C SER A 140 -13.64 -23.20 -30.41
N GLY A 141 -13.95 -24.27 -29.68
CA GLY A 141 -14.27 -25.58 -30.29
C GLY A 141 -15.61 -25.61 -31.05
N LYS A 142 -16.56 -24.74 -30.69
CA LYS A 142 -17.85 -24.65 -31.39
C LYS A 142 -17.78 -23.85 -32.68
N THR A 143 -16.93 -22.82 -32.75
CA THR A 143 -16.69 -22.05 -33.98
C THR A 143 -16.01 -22.88 -35.05
N ASP A 144 -15.06 -23.74 -34.68
CA ASP A 144 -14.34 -24.61 -35.63
C ASP A 144 -15.27 -25.66 -36.27
N THR A 145 -16.24 -26.17 -35.50
CA THR A 145 -17.20 -27.17 -35.99
C THR A 145 -18.24 -26.56 -36.94
N LEU A 146 -18.64 -25.30 -36.72
CA LEU A 146 -19.57 -24.57 -37.58
C LEU A 146 -18.93 -24.20 -38.92
N ILE A 147 -17.68 -23.74 -38.91
CA ILE A 147 -16.92 -23.43 -40.14
C ILE A 147 -16.66 -24.70 -40.96
N SER A 148 -16.29 -25.81 -40.29
CA SER A 148 -16.09 -27.11 -40.97
C SER A 148 -17.39 -27.66 -41.58
N LYS A 149 -18.54 -27.52 -40.91
CA LYS A 149 -19.85 -27.91 -41.47
C LYS A 149 -20.27 -27.03 -42.64
N TYR A 150 -20.04 -25.71 -42.57
CA TYR A 150 -20.34 -24.80 -43.68
C TYR A 150 -19.43 -25.04 -44.90
N ALA A 151 -18.14 -25.29 -44.68
CA ALA A 151 -17.19 -25.63 -45.74
C ALA A 151 -17.53 -26.97 -46.43
N ARG A 152 -17.95 -27.99 -45.66
CA ARG A 152 -18.47 -29.25 -46.22
C ARG A 152 -19.79 -29.08 -46.98
N PHE A 153 -20.66 -28.17 -46.53
CA PHE A 153 -21.92 -27.87 -47.23
C PHE A 153 -21.69 -27.13 -48.56
N LEU A 154 -20.74 -26.19 -48.61
CA LEU A 154 -20.37 -25.51 -49.86
C LEU A 154 -19.71 -26.44 -50.89
N PHE A 155 -18.92 -27.42 -50.44
CA PHE A 155 -18.23 -28.36 -51.34
C PHE A 155 -19.16 -29.40 -51.98
N LEU A 156 -20.33 -29.68 -51.37
CA LEU A 156 -21.33 -30.63 -51.89
C LEU A 156 -22.32 -30.00 -52.88
N PHE A 157 -22.39 -28.67 -52.99
CA PHE A 157 -23.33 -27.97 -53.89
C PHE A 157 -22.68 -27.46 -55.18
N PHE A 158 -21.37 -27.64 -55.35
CA PHE A 158 -20.59 -27.20 -56.52
C PHE A 158 -19.95 -28.35 -57.31
N SER A 159 -20.43 -29.59 -57.15
CA SER A 159 -20.03 -30.73 -57.98
C SER A 159 -21.24 -31.46 -58.57
#